data_AF-A0A0F9D284-F1
#
_entry.id   AF-A0A0F9D284-F1
#
_cell.length_a   1.000
_cell.length_b   1.000
_cell.length_c   1.000
_cell.angle_alpha   90.00
_cell.angle_beta   90.00
_cell.angle_gamma   90.00
#
_symmetry.space_group_name_H-M   'P 1'
#
loop_
_entity.id
_entity.type
_entity.pdbx_description
1 polymer ?
#
loop_
_entity_poly.entity_id
_entity_poly.type
_entity_poly.pdbx_seq_one_letter_code
_entity_poly.pdbx_strand_id
1 'polypeptide(L)'
;MNEEQKKNQFIRKEIESHSSGLTNQRIDVLMKIVIRVEMDANNMLIPTIHDAIAYHSALLTLYFETSECYDNDTELSLRINKLVSDGETVQKFLRMSPDATQYHVEWLIQNSKKWRHLMHKGLQNLKYWFRFGKHDPKGIDEILSLFEKSDKKKEVKDGAKEQDEK
;
A
#
# COMPACT_ATOMS: atom_id res chain seq x y z
N MET A 1 3.11 10.84 -44.62
CA MET A 1 3.35 11.45 -43.28
C MET A 1 4.51 12.41 -43.45
N ASN A 2 4.25 13.72 -43.32
CA ASN A 2 5.25 14.77 -43.60
C ASN A 2 6.39 14.75 -42.58
N GLU A 3 7.59 15.17 -42.98
CA GLU A 3 8.79 15.20 -42.12
C GLU A 3 8.60 16.04 -40.85
N GLU A 4 7.83 17.13 -40.94
CA GLU A 4 7.41 17.94 -39.79
C GLU A 4 6.56 17.16 -38.76
N GLN A 5 5.68 16.27 -39.22
CA GLN A 5 4.87 15.43 -38.34
C GLN A 5 5.73 14.35 -37.66
N LYS A 6 6.73 13.80 -38.37
CA LYS A 6 7.71 12.86 -37.79
C LYS A 6 8.57 13.55 -36.72
N LYS A 7 9.03 14.77 -36.98
CA LYS A 7 9.86 15.56 -36.05
C LYS A 7 9.09 15.93 -34.78
N ASN A 8 7.83 16.38 -34.91
CA ASN A 8 6.96 16.65 -33.77
C ASN A 8 6.60 15.40 -32.97
N GLN A 9 6.41 14.23 -33.60
CA GLN A 9 6.23 12.97 -32.88
C GLN A 9 7.49 12.55 -32.11
N PHE A 10 8.68 12.77 -32.68
CA PHE A 10 9.95 12.46 -32.01
C PHE A 10 10.17 13.34 -30.78
N ILE A 11 9.94 14.65 -30.92
CA ILE A 11 10.05 15.63 -29.82
C ILE A 11 9.04 15.31 -28.72
N ARG A 12 7.78 14.99 -29.06
CA ARG A 12 6.78 14.56 -28.06
C ARG A 12 7.20 13.29 -27.32
N LYS A 13 7.72 12.28 -28.03
CA LYS A 13 8.21 11.04 -27.41
C LYS A 13 9.42 11.27 -26.49
N GLU A 14 10.34 12.15 -26.86
CA GLU A 14 11.46 12.55 -25.99
C GLU A 14 10.96 13.24 -24.72
N ILE A 15 10.05 14.21 -24.84
CA ILE A 15 9.50 14.94 -23.69
C ILE A 15 8.73 13.99 -22.74
N GLU A 16 7.91 13.07 -23.27
CA GLU A 16 7.21 12.05 -22.48
C GLU A 16 8.18 11.06 -21.81
N SER A 17 9.31 10.73 -22.46
CA SER A 17 10.34 9.87 -21.87
C SER A 17 11.13 10.55 -20.74
N HIS A 18 11.30 11.87 -20.81
CA HIS A 18 11.98 12.64 -19.76
C HIS A 18 11.05 12.94 -18.57
N SER A 19 9.77 13.24 -18.81
CA SER A 19 8.81 13.46 -17.71
C SER A 19 8.54 12.17 -16.93
N SER A 20 8.42 11.03 -17.63
CA SER A 20 8.32 9.71 -16.98
C SER A 20 9.60 9.31 -16.24
N GLY A 21 10.78 9.70 -16.73
CA GLY A 21 12.06 9.46 -16.04
C GLY A 21 12.16 10.15 -14.68
N LEU A 22 11.77 11.42 -14.60
CA LEU A 22 11.80 12.19 -13.35
C LEU A 22 10.76 11.69 -12.33
N THR A 23 9.55 11.35 -12.78
CA THR A 23 8.51 10.78 -11.92
C THR A 23 8.92 9.41 -11.37
N ASN A 24 9.53 8.56 -12.21
CA ASN A 24 10.09 7.27 -11.77
C ASN A 24 11.19 7.45 -10.71
N GLN A 25 12.09 8.42 -10.88
CA GLN A 25 13.13 8.71 -9.89
C GLN A 25 12.56 9.19 -8.55
N ARG A 26 11.53 10.05 -8.58
CA ARG A 26 10.84 10.51 -7.37
C ARG A 26 10.17 9.34 -6.64
N ILE A 27 9.45 8.49 -7.37
CA ILE A 27 8.79 7.31 -6.79
C ILE A 27 9.81 6.32 -6.22
N ASP A 28 10.96 6.11 -6.88
CA ASP A 28 12.04 5.25 -6.36
C ASP A 28 12.60 5.78 -5.02
N VAL A 29 12.81 7.09 -4.90
CA VAL A 29 13.24 7.72 -3.64
C VAL A 29 12.20 7.53 -2.53
N LEU A 30 10.93 7.76 -2.83
CA LEU A 30 9.85 7.57 -1.86
C LEU A 30 9.72 6.11 -1.42
N MET A 31 9.86 5.17 -2.36
CA MET A 31 9.86 3.74 -2.05
C MET A 31 11.01 3.34 -1.11
N LYS A 32 12.22 3.87 -1.32
CA LYS A 32 13.35 3.63 -0.40
C LYS A 32 13.07 4.16 1.00
N ILE A 33 12.43 5.33 1.11
CA ILE A 33 12.02 5.90 2.39
C ILE A 33 10.99 4.98 3.05
N VAL A 34 9.93 4.58 2.34
CA VAL A 34 8.89 3.66 2.83
C VAL A 34 9.49 2.35 3.33
N ILE A 35 10.38 1.72 2.55
CA ILE A 35 11.05 0.47 2.94
C ILE A 35 11.88 0.67 4.21
N ARG A 36 12.63 1.76 4.31
CA ARG A 36 13.46 2.05 5.48
C ARG A 36 12.61 2.21 6.74
N VAL A 37 11.58 3.07 6.72
CA VAL A 37 10.74 3.30 7.91
C VAL A 37 9.94 2.06 8.30
N GLU A 38 9.55 1.22 7.34
CA GLU A 38 8.91 -0.06 7.61
C GLU A 38 9.89 -1.05 8.28
N MET A 39 11.13 -1.14 7.78
CA MET A 39 12.15 -1.97 8.41
C MET A 39 12.44 -1.51 9.83
N ASP A 40 12.55 -0.20 10.05
CA ASP A 40 12.76 0.38 11.37
C ASP A 40 11.59 0.01 12.32
N ALA A 41 10.34 0.17 11.87
CA ALA A 41 9.16 -0.23 12.66
C ALA A 41 9.08 -1.75 12.95
N ASN A 42 9.59 -2.60 12.05
CA ASN A 42 9.55 -4.06 12.20
C ASN A 42 10.70 -4.64 13.04
N ASN A 43 11.86 -3.98 13.06
CA ASN A 43 13.04 -4.46 13.77
C ASN A 43 13.05 -4.06 15.25
N MET A 44 12.19 -3.13 15.66
CA MET A 44 12.01 -2.79 17.06
C MET A 44 11.29 -3.92 17.80
N LEU A 45 11.82 -4.31 18.97
CA LEU A 45 11.15 -5.27 19.86
C LEU A 45 9.77 -4.75 20.29
N ILE A 46 9.67 -3.43 20.52
CA ILE A 46 8.44 -2.70 20.82
C ILE A 46 8.49 -1.40 20.00
N PRO A 47 7.77 -1.30 18.88
CA PRO A 47 7.75 -0.08 18.09
C PRO A 47 7.08 1.06 18.85
N THR A 48 7.54 2.28 18.62
CA THR A 48 7.02 3.48 19.27
C THR A 48 5.91 4.14 18.44
N ILE A 49 5.18 5.08 19.07
CA ILE A 49 4.22 5.95 18.37
C ILE A 49 4.89 6.67 17.19
N HIS A 50 6.14 7.11 17.37
CA HIS A 50 6.89 7.80 16.32
C HIS A 50 7.14 6.88 15.11
N ASP A 51 7.51 5.62 15.33
CA ASP A 51 7.77 4.66 14.26
C ASP A 51 6.50 4.37 13.45
N ALA A 52 5.37 4.16 14.14
CA ALA A 52 4.08 3.92 13.48
C ALA A 52 3.61 5.14 12.66
N ILE A 53 3.73 6.36 13.20
CA ILE A 53 3.38 7.59 12.50
C ILE A 53 4.30 7.84 11.31
N ALA A 54 5.61 7.61 11.47
CA ALA A 54 6.59 7.76 10.40
C ALA A 54 6.28 6.82 9.23
N TYR A 55 5.93 5.56 9.52
CA TYR A 55 5.55 4.62 8.48
C TYR A 55 4.28 5.02 7.74
N HIS A 56 3.20 5.35 8.47
CA HIS A 56 1.95 5.83 7.87
C HIS A 56 2.16 7.10 7.02
N SER A 57 2.94 8.06 7.52
CA SER A 57 3.21 9.33 6.82
C SER A 57 4.02 9.13 5.53
N ALA A 58 4.96 8.19 5.52
CA ALA A 58 5.71 7.84 4.32
C ALA A 58 4.80 7.22 3.25
N LEU A 59 3.86 6.35 3.65
CA LEU A 59 2.87 5.80 2.73
C LEU A 59 1.90 6.84 2.20
N LEU A 60 1.47 7.79 3.03
CA LEU A 60 0.61 8.89 2.60
C LEU A 60 1.29 9.76 1.54
N THR A 61 2.58 10.04 1.72
CA THR A 61 3.37 10.78 0.74
C THR A 61 3.45 10.02 -0.58
N LEU A 62 3.74 8.71 -0.52
CA LEU A 62 3.75 7.87 -1.72
C LEU A 62 2.36 7.85 -2.39
N TYR A 63 1.28 7.74 -1.62
CA TYR A 63 -0.08 7.65 -2.14
C TYR A 63 -0.48 8.89 -2.91
N PHE A 64 -0.15 10.09 -2.45
CA PHE A 64 -0.45 11.31 -3.21
C PHE A 64 0.33 11.41 -4.52
N GLU A 65 1.51 10.81 -4.60
CA GLU A 65 2.33 10.79 -5.81
C GLU A 65 1.88 9.69 -6.79
N THR A 66 1.08 8.73 -6.31
CA THR A 66 0.66 7.56 -7.09
C THR A 66 -0.85 7.36 -7.12
N SER A 67 -1.67 8.34 -6.69
CA SER A 67 -3.11 8.17 -6.52
C SER A 67 -3.82 7.81 -7.83
N GLU A 68 -3.40 8.43 -8.93
CA GLU A 68 -3.92 8.18 -10.30
C GLU A 68 -3.75 6.72 -10.73
N CYS A 69 -2.83 5.98 -10.11
CA CYS A 69 -2.60 4.57 -10.40
C CYS A 69 -3.74 3.66 -9.96
N TYR A 70 -4.61 4.16 -9.08
CA TYR A 70 -5.66 3.37 -8.43
C TYR A 70 -7.06 3.71 -8.98
N ASP A 71 -7.22 4.81 -9.70
CA ASP A 71 -8.52 5.35 -10.11
C ASP A 71 -9.28 4.45 -11.09
N ASN A 72 -8.56 3.61 -11.86
CA ASN A 72 -9.17 2.69 -12.82
C ASN A 72 -9.78 1.44 -12.17
N ASP A 73 -9.44 1.14 -10.91
CA ASP A 73 -9.97 0.01 -10.15
C ASP A 73 -10.74 0.55 -8.94
N THR A 74 -12.05 0.72 -9.11
CA THR A 74 -12.94 1.28 -8.09
C THR A 74 -12.89 0.51 -6.77
N GLU A 75 -12.77 -0.81 -6.81
CA GLU A 75 -12.70 -1.63 -5.60
C GLU A 75 -11.38 -1.38 -4.86
N LEU A 76 -10.25 -1.39 -5.59
CA LEU A 76 -8.94 -1.10 -5.03
C LEU A 76 -8.88 0.31 -4.43
N SER A 77 -9.36 1.31 -5.17
CA SER A 77 -9.41 2.71 -4.72
C SER A 77 -10.22 2.86 -3.43
N LEU A 78 -11.42 2.27 -3.36
CA LEU A 78 -12.25 2.27 -2.15
C LEU A 78 -11.53 1.63 -0.96
N ARG A 79 -10.86 0.49 -1.16
CA ARG A 79 -10.12 -0.21 -0.10
C ARG A 79 -8.91 0.60 0.38
N ILE A 80 -8.16 1.23 -0.53
CA ILE A 80 -7.06 2.13 -0.19
C ILE A 80 -7.59 3.32 0.62
N ASN A 81 -8.61 4.01 0.13
CA ASN A 81 -9.18 5.19 0.79
C ASN A 81 -9.71 4.86 2.20
N LYS A 82 -10.30 3.68 2.39
CA LYS A 82 -10.67 3.19 3.72
C LYS A 82 -9.46 3.07 4.65
N LEU A 83 -8.37 2.45 4.18
CA LEU A 83 -7.14 2.32 4.97
C LEU A 83 -6.53 3.68 5.31
N VAL A 84 -6.52 4.63 4.36
CA VAL A 84 -6.07 6.01 4.62
C VAL A 84 -6.89 6.65 5.73
N SER A 85 -8.23 6.59 5.63
CA SER A 85 -9.15 7.16 6.63
C SER A 85 -8.99 6.52 8.00
N ASP A 86 -8.92 5.19 8.07
CA ASP A 86 -8.72 4.44 9.31
C ASP A 86 -7.35 4.80 9.94
N GLY A 87 -6.30 4.86 9.13
CA GLY A 87 -4.95 5.21 9.56
C GLY A 87 -4.83 6.66 10.08
N GLU A 88 -5.44 7.63 9.40
CA GLU A 88 -5.51 9.03 9.88
C GLU A 88 -6.26 9.15 11.21
N THR A 89 -7.33 8.37 11.38
CA THR A 89 -8.10 8.33 12.64
C THR A 89 -7.24 7.81 13.80
N VAL A 90 -6.55 6.68 13.60
CA VAL A 90 -5.66 6.10 14.62
C VAL A 90 -4.45 7.00 14.88
N GLN A 91 -3.85 7.57 13.84
CA GLN A 91 -2.76 8.54 13.94
C GLN A 91 -3.16 9.75 14.79
N LYS A 92 -4.35 10.31 14.56
CA LYS A 92 -4.87 11.43 15.36
C LYS A 92 -5.05 11.02 16.82
N PHE A 93 -5.62 9.83 17.07
CA PHE A 93 -5.78 9.30 18.42
C PHE A 93 -4.43 9.15 19.14
N LEU A 94 -3.42 8.57 18.49
CA LEU A 94 -2.07 8.40 19.03
C LEU A 94 -1.38 9.73 19.38
N ARG A 95 -1.65 10.80 18.63
CA ARG A 95 -1.04 12.13 18.88
C ARG A 95 -1.72 12.91 20.00
N MET A 96 -3.01 12.68 20.23
CA MET A 96 -3.83 13.54 21.06
C MET A 96 -4.31 12.89 22.36
N SER A 97 -4.41 11.55 22.39
CA SER A 97 -5.02 10.84 23.50
C SER A 97 -3.96 10.36 24.50
N PRO A 98 -4.10 10.69 25.80
CA PRO A 98 -3.27 10.08 26.84
C PRO A 98 -3.57 8.58 27.01
N ASP A 99 -4.71 8.09 26.51
CA ASP A 99 -5.11 6.67 26.56
C ASP A 99 -4.49 5.83 25.43
N ALA A 100 -3.56 6.41 24.66
CA ALA A 100 -2.85 5.70 23.60
C ALA A 100 -1.99 4.56 24.18
N THR A 101 -2.41 3.33 23.94
CA THR A 101 -1.66 2.12 24.32
C THR A 101 -0.87 1.53 23.14
N GLN A 102 0.05 0.61 23.45
CA GLN A 102 0.83 -0.14 22.44
C GLN A 102 -0.06 -0.83 21.39
N TYR A 103 -1.27 -1.24 21.76
CA TYR A 103 -2.24 -1.81 20.82
C TYR A 103 -2.52 -0.89 19.62
N HIS A 104 -2.64 0.42 19.86
CA HIS A 104 -2.92 1.39 18.80
C HIS A 104 -1.71 1.61 17.88
N VAL A 105 -0.50 1.51 18.44
CA VAL A 105 0.75 1.56 17.66
C VAL A 105 0.82 0.39 16.70
N GLU A 106 0.61 -0.83 17.21
CA GLU A 106 0.58 -2.05 16.39
C GLU A 106 -0.54 -2.02 15.37
N TRP A 107 -1.72 -1.48 15.73
CA TRP A 107 -2.83 -1.33 14.81
C TRP A 107 -2.48 -0.42 13.63
N LEU A 108 -1.86 0.74 13.88
CA LEU A 108 -1.44 1.64 12.80
C LEU A 108 -0.37 1.01 11.89
N ILE A 109 0.58 0.27 12.46
CA ILE A 109 1.59 -0.46 11.69
C ILE A 109 0.94 -1.54 10.80
N GLN A 110 -0.01 -2.30 11.35
CA GLN A 110 -0.73 -3.32 10.58
C GLN A 110 -1.60 -2.72 9.47
N ASN A 111 -2.28 -1.61 9.76
CA ASN A 111 -3.03 -0.86 8.75
C ASN A 111 -2.09 -0.39 7.63
N SER A 112 -0.94 0.19 7.98
CA SER A 112 0.10 0.65 7.05
C SER A 112 0.63 -0.49 6.16
N LYS A 113 0.87 -1.69 6.72
CA LYS A 113 1.28 -2.86 5.93
C LYS A 113 0.22 -3.28 4.91
N LYS A 114 -1.05 -3.31 5.32
CA LYS A 114 -2.18 -3.60 4.41
C LYS A 114 -2.27 -2.56 3.30
N TRP A 115 -2.07 -1.29 3.65
CA TRP A 115 -2.13 -0.18 2.71
C TRP A 115 -0.99 -0.26 1.69
N ARG A 116 0.25 -0.45 2.15
CA ARG A 116 1.43 -0.65 1.29
C ARG A 116 1.21 -1.78 0.30
N HIS A 117 0.65 -2.90 0.75
CA HIS A 117 0.35 -4.05 -0.11
C HIS A 117 -0.62 -3.69 -1.25
N LEU A 118 -1.74 -3.00 -0.93
CA LEU A 118 -2.71 -2.59 -1.95
C LEU A 118 -2.11 -1.55 -2.92
N MET A 119 -1.31 -0.62 -2.42
CA MET A 119 -0.59 0.35 -3.25
C MET A 119 0.38 -0.34 -4.22
N HIS A 120 1.13 -1.34 -3.74
CA HIS A 120 1.99 -2.17 -4.60
C HIS A 120 1.19 -2.89 -5.68
N LYS A 121 0.04 -3.49 -5.35
CA LYS A 121 -0.83 -4.15 -6.33
C LYS A 121 -1.28 -3.17 -7.42
N GLY A 122 -1.69 -1.96 -7.05
CA GLY A 122 -2.07 -0.94 -8.04
C GLY A 122 -0.90 -0.43 -8.88
N LEU A 123 0.28 -0.25 -8.28
CA LEU A 123 1.49 0.17 -9.01
C LEU A 123 1.99 -0.89 -10.00
N GLN A 124 1.81 -2.18 -9.70
CA GLN A 124 2.13 -3.27 -10.62
C GLN A 124 1.25 -3.23 -11.89
N ASN A 125 -0.03 -2.82 -11.77
CA ASN A 125 -0.94 -2.72 -12.91
C ASN A 125 -0.50 -1.66 -13.94
N LEU A 126 0.23 -0.62 -13.51
CA LEU A 126 0.77 0.41 -14.41
C LEU A 126 2.11 0.05 -15.04
N LYS A 127 2.68 -1.13 -14.78
CA LYS A 127 4.07 -1.47 -15.13
C LYS A 127 5.08 -0.45 -14.56
N TYR A 128 4.71 0.33 -13.54
CA TYR A 128 5.68 1.08 -12.75
C TYR A 128 6.67 0.06 -12.22
N TRP A 129 7.94 0.29 -12.53
CA TRP A 129 9.03 -0.67 -12.43
C TRP A 129 9.25 -1.20 -11.01
N PHE A 130 8.44 -2.18 -10.60
CA PHE A 130 8.90 -3.24 -9.72
C PHE A 130 9.39 -4.38 -10.60
N ARG A 131 10.61 -4.25 -11.10
CA ARG A 131 11.44 -5.45 -11.29
C ARG A 131 11.85 -5.98 -9.90
N PHE A 132 10.89 -6.34 -9.04
CA PHE A 132 11.11 -7.51 -8.19
C PHE A 132 11.21 -8.65 -9.20
N GLY A 133 12.46 -8.99 -9.54
CA GLY A 133 12.81 -9.55 -10.85
C GLY A 133 11.89 -10.68 -11.24
N LYS A 134 11.22 -10.58 -12.39
CA LYS A 134 10.70 -11.62 -13.31
C LYS A 134 10.27 -13.02 -12.80
N HIS A 135 10.21 -13.29 -11.51
CA HIS A 135 10.41 -14.62 -10.94
C HIS A 135 9.65 -14.94 -9.66
N ASP A 136 8.76 -14.09 -9.14
CA ASP A 136 7.85 -14.65 -8.12
C ASP A 136 6.46 -14.02 -7.99
N PRO A 137 5.50 -14.45 -8.84
CA PRO A 137 4.09 -14.28 -8.57
C PRO A 137 3.64 -14.95 -7.25
N LYS A 138 4.36 -15.98 -6.76
CA LYS A 138 3.93 -16.77 -5.60
C LYS A 138 4.12 -16.05 -4.27
N GLY A 139 5.10 -15.16 -4.17
CA GLY A 139 5.36 -14.41 -2.93
C GLY A 139 4.22 -13.46 -2.54
N ILE A 140 3.44 -12.96 -3.51
CA ILE A 140 2.30 -12.07 -3.26
C ILE A 140 1.12 -12.86 -2.66
N ASP A 141 0.84 -14.05 -3.19
CA ASP A 141 -0.21 -14.93 -2.69
C ASP A 141 0.12 -15.46 -1.29
N GLU A 142 1.39 -15.75 -1.00
CA GLU A 142 1.85 -16.12 0.35
C GLU A 142 1.64 -14.99 1.36
N ILE A 143 1.97 -13.73 0.99
CA ILE A 143 1.73 -12.56 1.84
C ILE A 143 0.23 -12.37 2.08
N LEU A 144 -0.61 -12.53 1.05
CA LEU A 144 -2.07 -12.46 1.19
C LEU A 144 -2.61 -13.52 2.15
N SER A 145 -2.06 -14.74 2.12
CA SER A 145 -2.47 -15.82 3.02
C SER A 145 -2.21 -15.53 4.51
N LEU A 146 -1.25 -14.66 4.82
CA LEU A 146 -0.97 -14.21 6.19
C LEU A 146 -2.05 -13.26 6.72
N PHE A 147 -2.74 -12.54 5.84
CA PHE A 147 -3.81 -11.61 6.20
C PHE A 147 -5.21 -12.21 6.06
N GLU A 148 -5.44 -13.16 5.16
CA GLU A 148 -6.74 -13.82 4.99
C GLU A 148 -7.09 -14.82 6.11
N LYS A 149 -6.08 -15.35 6.82
CA LYS A 149 -6.31 -16.30 7.94
C LYS A 149 -7.01 -15.66 9.15
N SER A 150 -7.12 -14.33 9.24
CA SER A 150 -7.89 -13.67 10.30
C SER A 150 -9.39 -13.65 10.04
N ASP A 151 -9.82 -13.71 8.77
CA ASP A 151 -11.22 -13.45 8.41
C ASP A 151 -12.04 -14.74 8.25
N LYS A 152 -11.38 -15.88 7.98
CA LYS A 152 -12.06 -17.19 7.81
C LYS A 152 -12.42 -17.92 9.11
N LYS A 153 -12.10 -17.39 10.30
CA LYS A 153 -12.40 -18.06 11.58
C LYS A 153 -13.74 -17.70 12.22
N LYS A 154 -14.56 -16.84 11.58
CA LYS A 154 -15.86 -16.41 12.13
C LYS A 154 -17.11 -16.94 11.42
N GLU A 155 -17.00 -17.68 10.32
CA GLU A 155 -18.19 -18.16 9.59
C GLU A 155 -18.54 -19.65 9.76
N VAL A 156 -17.79 -20.42 10.56
CA VAL A 156 -18.04 -21.89 10.70
C VAL A 156 -18.64 -22.30 12.05
N LYS A 157 -19.33 -21.41 12.77
CA LYS A 157 -20.00 -21.79 14.04
C LYS A 157 -21.51 -21.61 14.12
N ASP A 158 -22.16 -21.03 13.12
CA ASP A 158 -23.61 -20.83 13.15
C ASP A 158 -24.41 -21.75 12.19
N GLY A 159 -23.75 -22.75 11.57
CA GLY A 159 -24.39 -23.65 10.59
C GLY A 159 -24.49 -25.13 10.97
N ALA A 160 -24.09 -25.54 12.18
CA ALA A 160 -24.06 -26.95 12.59
C ALA A 160 -24.86 -27.19 13.88
N LYS A 161 -26.13 -26.80 13.88
CA LYS A 161 -27.14 -27.28 14.83
C LYS A 161 -28.51 -27.27 14.16
N GLU A 162 -28.75 -28.20 13.25
CA GLU A 162 -30.10 -28.72 12.96
C GLU A 162 -29.96 -29.89 11.98
N GLN A 163 -29.85 -31.09 12.54
CA GLN A 163 -30.37 -32.37 12.06
C GLN A 163 -29.66 -33.49 12.80
N ASP A 164 -30.13 -33.75 14.02
CA ASP A 164 -30.16 -35.06 14.64
C ASP A 164 -30.92 -34.89 15.95
N GLU A 165 -32.24 -35.07 15.91
CA GLU A 165 -33.01 -35.69 16.99
C GLU A 165 -34.49 -35.86 16.57
N LYS A 166 -34.84 -37.14 16.34
CA LYS A 166 -36.16 -37.78 16.40
C LYS A 166 -37.06 -37.76 15.16
#